data_AF-A0AAT9S3Z4-F1
#
_entry.id   AF-A0AAT9S3Z4-F1
#
_cell.length_a   1.000
_cell.length_b   1.000
_cell.length_c   1.000
_cell.angle_alpha   90.00
_cell.angle_beta   90.00
_cell.angle_gamma   90.00
#
_symmetry.space_group_name_H-M   'P 1'
#
loop_
_entity.id
_entity.type
_entity.pdbx_description
1 polymer ?
#
loop_
_entity_poly.entity_id
_entity_poly.type
_entity_poly.pdbx_seq_one_letter_code
_entity_poly.pdbx_strand_id
1 'polypeptide(L)'
;MVRYVHHELITAVEAACALIVTVPLVLWLRDVPKSDAELWRTGLGVAAVLAVSGLLSCTVGWPGSEKREFETALPLADPEAVLPTPQESLRRSFGLPFVGFLTAASLVVALAWESLAAFLPLLFVPARLVTGTYSAYWERRHGLLLWRGHVTGQPLGEKQYLYSSPRQPAARWPRRSASGA
;
A
#
# COMPACT_ATOMS: atom_id res chain seq x y z
N MET A 1 -2.67 13.71 5.38
CA MET A 1 -2.51 13.10 4.04
C MET A 1 -1.34 12.15 4.06
N VAL A 2 -1.32 11.18 3.16
CA VAL A 2 -0.26 10.16 3.09
C VAL A 2 0.17 10.03 1.64
N ARG A 3 1.48 9.94 1.39
CA ARG A 3 1.97 9.69 0.04
C ARG A 3 1.50 8.31 -0.42
N TYR A 4 0.95 8.23 -1.62
CA TYR A 4 0.29 7.03 -2.13
C TYR A 4 1.21 5.80 -2.08
N VAL A 5 2.46 5.95 -2.52
CA VAL A 5 3.49 4.89 -2.43
C VAL A 5 3.66 4.35 -1.01
N HIS A 6 3.64 5.22 0.01
CA HIS A 6 3.78 4.79 1.40
C HIS A 6 2.53 4.04 1.88
N HIS A 7 1.34 4.45 1.46
CA HIS A 7 0.11 3.76 1.81
C HIS A 7 0.08 2.32 1.28
N GLU A 8 0.50 2.11 0.03
CA GLU A 8 0.60 0.78 -0.58
C GLU A 8 1.64 -0.10 0.13
N LEU A 9 2.80 0.47 0.49
CA LEU A 9 3.83 -0.23 1.28
C LEU A 9 3.37 -0.57 2.69
N ILE A 10 2.67 0.34 3.37
CA ILE A 10 2.12 0.10 4.71
C ILE A 10 1.15 -1.08 4.67
N THR A 11 0.30 -1.16 3.66
CA THR A 11 -0.64 -2.28 3.50
C THR A 11 0.09 -3.62 3.35
N ALA A 12 1.21 -3.65 2.63
CA ALA A 12 2.05 -4.85 2.53
C ALA A 12 2.70 -5.22 3.88
N VAL A 13 3.15 -4.22 4.65
CA VAL A 13 3.69 -4.42 6.00
C VAL A 13 2.61 -4.92 6.96
N GLU A 14 1.39 -4.40 6.90
CA GLU A 14 0.24 -4.83 7.69
C GLU A 14 -0.11 -6.30 7.41
N ALA A 15 -0.12 -6.70 6.13
CA ALA A 15 -0.30 -8.10 5.74
C ALA A 15 0.82 -9.00 6.29
N ALA A 16 2.08 -8.54 6.26
CA ALA A 16 3.20 -9.27 6.85
C ALA A 16 3.07 -9.41 8.38
N CYS A 17 2.64 -8.35 9.08
CA CYS A 17 2.37 -8.40 10.51
C CYS A 17 1.25 -9.40 10.83
N ALA A 18 0.17 -9.42 10.05
CA ALA A 18 -0.89 -10.41 10.21
C ALA A 18 -0.35 -11.84 10.05
N LEU A 19 0.48 -12.10 9.02
CA LEU A 19 1.10 -13.41 8.80
C LEU A 19 1.97 -13.88 9.97
N ILE A 20 2.77 -12.98 10.54
CA ILE A 20 3.65 -13.28 11.69
C ILE A 20 2.83 -13.74 12.89
N VAL A 21 1.59 -13.27 13.05
CA VAL A 21 0.69 -13.69 14.13
C VAL A 21 -0.07 -14.95 13.77
N THR A 22 -0.62 -15.03 12.57
CA THR A 22 -1.57 -16.08 12.17
C THR A 22 -0.87 -17.42 11.95
N VAL A 23 0.29 -17.42 11.28
CA VAL A 23 0.98 -18.66 10.91
C VAL A 23 1.45 -19.44 12.15
N PRO A 24 2.17 -18.84 13.12
CA PRO A 24 2.58 -19.58 14.31
C PRO A 24 1.38 -20.07 15.14
N LEU A 25 0.33 -19.24 15.26
CA LEU A 25 -0.85 -19.61 16.05
C LEU A 25 -1.59 -20.79 15.43
N VAL A 26 -1.75 -20.81 14.10
CA VAL A 26 -2.39 -21.94 13.40
C VAL A 26 -1.53 -23.18 13.45
N LEU A 27 -0.21 -23.07 13.28
CA LEU A 27 0.72 -24.22 13.41
C LEU A 27 0.82 -24.75 14.84
N TRP A 28 0.49 -23.93 15.84
CA TRP A 28 0.43 -24.37 17.24
C TRP A 28 -0.88 -25.06 17.57
N LEU A 29 -2.00 -24.57 17.02
CA LEU A 29 -3.35 -25.10 17.27
C LEU A 29 -3.74 -26.26 16.36
N ARG A 30 -3.13 -26.37 15.17
CA ARG A 30 -3.33 -27.44 14.20
C ARG A 30 -1.98 -28.03 13.83
N ASP A 31 -1.97 -29.31 13.48
CA ASP A 31 -0.77 -29.96 12.95
C ASP A 31 -0.24 -29.24 11.71
N VAL A 32 1.08 -29.39 11.47
CA VAL A 32 1.77 -28.83 10.31
C VAL A 32 1.04 -29.29 9.05
N PRO A 33 0.61 -28.35 8.16
CA PRO A 33 -0.07 -28.72 6.94
C PRO A 33 0.83 -29.65 6.13
N LYS A 34 0.30 -30.82 5.77
CA LYS A 34 0.99 -31.73 4.85
C LYS A 34 1.16 -30.98 3.53
N SER A 35 2.40 -30.83 3.09
CA SER A 35 2.69 -30.09 1.87
C SER A 35 2.11 -30.84 0.66
N ASP A 36 0.99 -30.37 0.15
CA ASP A 36 0.48 -30.78 -1.14
C ASP A 36 1.00 -29.79 -2.19
N ALA A 37 1.73 -30.31 -3.19
CA ALA A 37 2.28 -29.51 -4.27
C ALA A 37 1.18 -28.81 -5.08
N GLU A 38 -0.02 -29.39 -5.19
CA GLU A 38 -1.16 -28.79 -5.88
C GLU A 38 -1.70 -27.55 -5.15
N LEU A 39 -1.72 -27.58 -3.82
CA LEU A 39 -2.13 -26.43 -3.01
C LEU A 39 -1.16 -25.25 -3.15
N TRP A 40 0.15 -25.52 -3.16
CA TRP A 40 1.15 -24.48 -3.40
C TRP A 40 1.08 -23.90 -4.82
N ARG A 41 0.88 -24.76 -5.84
CA ARG A 41 0.66 -24.30 -7.22
C ARG A 41 -0.58 -23.41 -7.33
N THR A 42 -1.66 -23.79 -6.65
CA THR A 42 -2.90 -23.01 -6.60
C THR A 42 -2.66 -21.65 -5.94
N GLY A 43 -2.01 -21.62 -4.77
CA GLY A 43 -1.67 -20.37 -4.10
C GLY A 43 -0.79 -19.45 -4.94
N LEU A 44 0.22 -20.00 -5.62
CA LEU A 44 1.07 -19.25 -6.55
C LEU A 44 0.28 -18.73 -7.75
N GLY A 45 -0.63 -19.54 -8.30
CA GLY A 45 -1.54 -19.16 -9.37
C GLY A 45 -2.43 -17.98 -8.97
N VAL A 46 -3.04 -18.03 -7.79
CA VAL A 46 -3.85 -16.91 -7.26
C VAL A 46 -2.99 -15.66 -7.06
N ALA A 47 -1.80 -15.78 -6.47
CA ALA A 47 -0.88 -14.66 -6.30
C ALA A 47 -0.48 -14.02 -7.64
N ALA A 48 -0.21 -14.85 -8.67
CA ALA A 48 0.10 -14.40 -10.01
C ALA A 48 -1.09 -13.66 -10.66
N VAL A 49 -2.31 -14.22 -10.54
CA VAL A 49 -3.54 -13.55 -11.01
C VAL A 49 -3.71 -12.20 -10.34
N LEU A 50 -3.54 -12.11 -9.02
CA LEU A 50 -3.66 -10.84 -8.28
C LEU A 50 -2.58 -9.82 -8.69
N ALA A 51 -1.35 -10.27 -8.94
CA ALA A 51 -0.29 -9.42 -9.47
C ALA A 51 -0.63 -8.89 -10.87
N VAL A 52 -1.13 -9.76 -11.75
CA VAL A 52 -1.58 -9.39 -13.10
C VAL A 52 -2.79 -8.45 -13.03
N SER A 53 -3.75 -8.69 -12.13
CA SER A 53 -4.88 -7.79 -11.91
C SER A 53 -4.41 -6.41 -11.45
N GLY A 54 -3.47 -6.33 -10.50
CA GLY A 54 -2.85 -5.06 -10.11
C GLY A 54 -2.17 -4.36 -11.28
N LEU A 55 -1.43 -5.11 -12.10
CA LEU A 55 -0.78 -4.57 -13.30
C LEU A 55 -1.79 -4.07 -14.33
N LEU A 56 -2.89 -4.80 -14.54
CA LEU A 56 -3.97 -4.41 -15.42
C LEU A 56 -4.65 -3.12 -14.92
N SER A 57 -4.91 -3.02 -13.61
CA SER A 57 -5.42 -1.79 -12.97
C SER A 57 -4.48 -0.58 -13.17
N CYS A 58 -3.18 -0.83 -13.25
CA CYS A 58 -2.17 0.20 -13.51
C CYS A 58 -1.99 0.55 -14.99
N THR A 59 -2.38 -0.31 -15.93
CA THR A 59 -2.04 -0.17 -17.36
C THR A 59 -3.24 0.10 -18.25
N VAL A 60 -4.37 -0.54 -17.95
CA VAL A 60 -5.61 -0.43 -18.72
C VAL A 60 -6.39 0.78 -18.20
N GLY A 61 -6.60 1.78 -19.06
CA GLY A 61 -7.30 3.03 -18.73
C GLY A 61 -8.82 2.89 -18.50
N TRP A 62 -9.27 1.77 -17.93
CA TRP A 62 -10.68 1.53 -17.68
C TRP A 62 -11.23 2.52 -16.64
N PRO A 63 -12.54 2.83 -16.65
CA PRO A 63 -13.16 3.67 -15.63
C PRO A 63 -12.92 3.08 -14.24
N GLY A 64 -12.27 3.84 -13.35
CA GLY A 64 -11.86 3.36 -12.02
C GLY A 64 -10.48 2.71 -11.95
N SER A 65 -9.69 2.73 -13.03
CA SER A 65 -8.29 2.31 -13.02
C SER A 65 -7.39 3.32 -12.30
N GLU A 66 -6.36 2.82 -11.62
CA GLU A 66 -5.38 3.64 -10.91
C GLU A 66 -4.65 4.59 -11.86
N LYS A 67 -4.38 4.16 -13.09
CA LYS A 67 -3.81 5.03 -14.13
C LYS A 67 -4.66 6.27 -14.39
N ARG A 68 -5.97 6.09 -14.54
CA ARG A 68 -6.90 7.20 -14.79
C ARG A 68 -7.03 8.10 -13.57
N GLU A 69 -6.96 7.54 -12.36
CA GLU A 69 -6.91 8.34 -11.13
C GLU A 69 -5.62 9.16 -11.02
N PHE A 70 -4.48 8.64 -11.48
CA PHE A 70 -3.21 9.38 -11.48
C PHE A 70 -3.24 10.53 -12.50
N GLU A 71 -3.77 10.28 -13.70
CA GLU A 71 -3.91 11.29 -14.75
C GLU A 71 -4.95 12.37 -14.41
N THR A 72 -5.97 12.03 -13.63
CA THR A 72 -7.02 12.98 -13.19
C THR A 72 -6.77 13.54 -11.78
N ALA A 73 -5.61 13.28 -11.17
CA ALA A 73 -5.26 13.76 -9.84
C ALA A 73 -5.21 15.28 -9.81
N LEU A 74 -6.01 15.89 -8.94
CA LEU A 74 -6.10 17.36 -8.87
C LEU A 74 -4.79 17.96 -8.36
N PRO A 75 -4.27 19.01 -9.03
CA PRO A 75 -3.12 19.72 -8.51
C PRO A 75 -3.49 20.34 -7.17
N LEU A 76 -2.63 20.15 -6.20
CA LEU A 76 -2.83 20.71 -4.89
C LEU A 76 -2.61 22.23 -4.93
N ALA A 77 -3.59 22.98 -4.42
CA ALA A 77 -3.59 24.45 -4.51
C ALA A 77 -2.43 25.08 -3.73
N ASP A 78 -2.09 24.51 -2.59
CA ASP A 78 -0.93 24.89 -1.78
C ASP A 78 -0.05 23.65 -1.52
N PRO A 79 1.05 23.47 -2.26
CA PRO A 79 1.97 22.35 -2.04
C PRO A 79 2.75 22.47 -0.73
N GLU A 80 2.86 23.66 -0.14
CA GLU A 80 3.51 23.87 1.17
C GLU A 80 2.57 23.55 2.33
N ALA A 81 1.25 23.60 2.13
CA ALA A 81 0.28 23.08 3.10
C ALA A 81 0.44 21.57 3.36
N VAL A 82 1.12 20.85 2.47
CA VAL A 82 1.57 19.46 2.68
C VAL A 82 3.01 19.47 3.17
N LEU A 83 3.23 20.15 4.30
CA LEU A 83 4.44 19.90 5.06
C LEU A 83 4.56 18.38 5.29
N PRO A 84 5.77 17.81 5.12
CA PRO A 84 6.00 16.39 5.37
C PRO A 84 5.53 16.11 6.79
N THR A 85 4.40 15.42 6.91
CA THR A 85 3.81 15.22 8.22
C THR A 85 4.77 14.37 9.05
N PRO A 86 5.01 14.73 10.34
CA PRO A 86 5.86 13.97 11.24
C PRO A 86 5.41 12.50 11.28
N GLN A 87 6.32 11.61 11.72
CA GLN A 87 6.13 10.16 11.83
C GLN A 87 4.76 9.69 12.36
N GLU A 88 4.02 10.52 13.10
CA GLU A 88 2.59 10.36 13.41
C GLU A 88 1.70 9.96 12.23
N SER A 89 1.89 10.48 11.00
CA SER A 89 1.01 10.14 9.88
C SER A 89 1.18 8.69 9.44
N LEU A 90 2.42 8.17 9.43
CA LEU A 90 2.72 6.76 9.16
C LEU A 90 2.18 5.85 10.26
N ARG A 91 2.31 6.26 11.54
CA ARG A 91 1.71 5.52 12.68
C ARG A 91 0.19 5.49 12.63
N ARG A 92 -0.45 6.57 12.16
CA ARG A 92 -1.91 6.66 12.01
C ARG A 92 -2.42 5.91 10.79
N SER A 93 -1.60 5.76 9.76
CA SER A 93 -1.89 4.95 8.57
C SER A 93 -1.77 3.46 8.83
N PHE A 94 -1.03 3.04 9.86
CA PHE A 94 -1.02 1.67 10.32
C PHE A 94 -2.36 1.37 11.01
N GLY A 95 -3.31 0.85 10.23
CA GLY A 95 -4.64 0.49 10.68
C GLY A 95 -4.58 -0.77 11.53
N LEU A 96 -4.33 -0.62 12.84
CA LEU A 96 -4.53 -1.71 13.81
C LEU A 96 -5.87 -2.44 13.61
N PRO A 97 -7.00 -1.76 13.29
CA PRO A 97 -8.25 -2.44 12.97
C PRO A 97 -8.15 -3.33 11.72
N PHE A 98 -7.43 -2.89 10.69
CA PHE A 98 -7.24 -3.66 9.45
C PHE A 98 -6.36 -4.88 9.68
N VAL A 99 -5.24 -4.73 10.40
CA VAL A 99 -4.39 -5.86 10.82
C VAL A 99 -5.19 -6.84 11.67
N GLY A 100 -5.96 -6.33 12.65
CA GLY A 100 -6.83 -7.15 13.49
C GLY A 100 -7.89 -7.90 12.69
N PHE A 101 -8.52 -7.24 11.73
CA PHE A 101 -9.48 -7.86 10.82
C PHE A 101 -8.84 -8.95 9.96
N LEU A 102 -7.71 -8.68 9.30
CA LEU A 102 -7.00 -9.67 8.49
C LEU A 102 -6.56 -10.87 9.33
N THR A 103 -6.05 -10.61 10.54
CA THR A 103 -5.63 -11.63 11.50
C THR A 103 -6.82 -12.49 11.92
N ALA A 104 -7.92 -11.88 12.35
CA ALA A 104 -9.12 -12.58 12.78
C ALA A 104 -9.75 -13.40 11.64
N ALA A 105 -9.91 -12.81 10.46
CA ALA A 105 -10.48 -13.48 9.30
C ALA A 105 -9.62 -14.68 8.87
N SER A 106 -8.30 -14.50 8.77
CA SER A 106 -7.40 -15.59 8.41
C SER A 106 -7.36 -16.69 9.47
N LEU A 107 -7.41 -16.36 10.76
CA LEU A 107 -7.51 -17.35 11.83
C LEU A 107 -8.81 -18.15 11.77
N VAL A 108 -9.95 -17.49 11.61
CA VAL A 108 -11.25 -18.16 11.52
C VAL A 108 -11.26 -19.15 10.36
N VAL A 109 -10.82 -18.73 9.16
CA VAL A 109 -10.78 -19.60 7.99
C VAL A 109 -9.75 -20.72 8.17
N ALA A 110 -8.58 -20.41 8.73
CA ALA A 110 -7.51 -21.39 8.93
C ALA A 110 -7.86 -22.48 9.95
N LEU A 111 -8.63 -22.12 10.99
CA LEU A 111 -9.05 -23.07 12.01
C LEU A 111 -10.29 -23.86 11.59
N ALA A 112 -11.24 -23.23 10.91
CA ALA A 112 -12.50 -23.87 10.50
C ALA A 112 -12.37 -24.74 9.25
N TRP A 113 -11.46 -24.38 8.33
CA TRP A 113 -11.34 -25.02 7.02
C TRP A 113 -9.96 -25.66 6.87
N GLU A 114 -8.97 -24.92 6.39
CA GLU A 114 -7.64 -25.44 6.01
C GLU A 114 -6.52 -24.59 6.61
N SER A 115 -5.52 -25.22 7.23
CA SER A 115 -4.40 -24.51 7.91
C SER A 115 -3.64 -23.57 6.97
N LEU A 116 -3.63 -23.85 5.66
CA LEU A 116 -3.01 -22.99 4.66
C LEU A 116 -3.71 -21.63 4.49
N ALA A 117 -4.96 -21.49 4.93
CA ALA A 117 -5.64 -20.20 4.96
C ALA A 117 -4.99 -19.21 5.96
N ALA A 118 -4.08 -19.66 6.82
CA ALA A 118 -3.23 -18.78 7.62
C ALA A 118 -2.42 -17.81 6.76
N PHE A 119 -2.13 -18.20 5.50
CA PHE A 119 -1.42 -17.40 4.52
C PHE A 119 -2.32 -16.45 3.72
N LEU A 120 -3.62 -16.38 3.99
CA LEU A 120 -4.56 -15.46 3.32
C LEU A 120 -4.08 -14.00 3.25
N PRO A 121 -3.46 -13.41 4.29
CA PRO A 121 -2.98 -12.03 4.18
C PRO A 121 -1.94 -11.84 3.07
N LEU A 122 -1.19 -12.88 2.70
CA LEU A 122 -0.19 -12.83 1.63
C LEU A 122 -0.82 -12.52 0.27
N LEU A 123 -2.09 -12.88 0.05
CA LEU A 123 -2.79 -12.59 -1.20
C LEU A 123 -2.90 -11.09 -1.50
N PHE A 124 -2.89 -10.24 -0.47
CA PHE A 124 -2.98 -8.80 -0.65
C PHE A 124 -1.64 -8.16 -1.05
N VAL A 125 -0.51 -8.84 -0.85
CA VAL A 125 0.83 -8.27 -1.05
C VAL A 125 1.16 -8.02 -2.53
N PRO A 126 0.96 -8.98 -3.47
CA PRO A 126 1.41 -8.81 -4.85
C PRO A 126 0.76 -7.62 -5.56
N ALA A 127 -0.57 -7.48 -5.48
CA ALA A 127 -1.29 -6.37 -6.11
C ALA A 127 -0.80 -5.02 -5.57
N ARG A 128 -0.64 -4.90 -4.24
CA ARG A 128 -0.16 -3.69 -3.57
C ARG A 128 1.27 -3.33 -3.94
N LEU A 129 2.16 -4.33 -4.06
CA LEU A 129 3.53 -4.11 -4.52
C LEU A 129 3.58 -3.63 -5.97
N VAL A 130 2.75 -4.20 -6.86
CA VAL A 130 2.67 -3.76 -8.25
C VAL A 130 2.16 -2.31 -8.34
N THR A 131 1.08 -1.98 -7.64
CA THR A 131 0.55 -0.61 -7.58
C THR A 131 1.55 0.38 -6.96
N GLY A 132 2.21 0.00 -5.86
CA GLY A 132 3.23 0.82 -5.21
C GLY A 132 4.45 1.08 -6.09
N THR A 133 4.92 0.07 -6.82
CA THR A 133 6.04 0.22 -7.76
C THR A 133 5.67 1.02 -8.99
N TYR A 134 4.48 0.79 -9.55
CA TYR A 134 3.97 1.56 -10.69
C TYR A 134 3.77 3.04 -10.34
N SER A 135 3.15 3.34 -9.19
CA SER A 135 2.99 4.73 -8.72
C SER A 135 4.34 5.41 -8.48
N ALA A 136 5.32 4.74 -7.88
CA ALA A 136 6.67 5.28 -7.72
C ALA A 136 7.36 5.56 -9.07
N TYR A 137 7.18 4.67 -10.05
CA TYR A 137 7.67 4.88 -11.40
C TYR A 137 6.98 6.08 -12.08
N TRP A 138 5.65 6.17 -11.96
CA TRP A 138 4.85 7.27 -12.51
C TRP A 138 5.25 8.62 -11.91
N GLU A 139 5.39 8.71 -10.58
CA GLU A 139 5.85 9.90 -9.87
C GLU A 139 7.22 10.37 -10.39
N ARG A 140 8.14 9.42 -10.58
CA ARG A 140 9.49 9.71 -11.12
C ARG A 140 9.44 10.21 -12.56
N ARG A 141 8.57 9.64 -13.39
CA ARG A 141 8.44 10.01 -14.81
C ARG A 141 7.82 11.38 -15.01
N HIS A 142 6.86 11.77 -14.17
CA HIS A 142 6.12 13.03 -14.32
C HIS A 142 6.64 14.17 -13.42
N GLY A 143 7.56 13.87 -12.49
CA GLY A 143 8.07 14.87 -11.54
C GLY A 143 7.02 15.33 -10.51
N LEU A 144 5.95 14.56 -10.35
CA LEU A 144 4.84 14.82 -9.45
C LEU A 144 4.84 13.79 -8.30
N LEU A 145 4.29 14.16 -7.16
CA LEU A 145 4.03 13.28 -6.02
C LEU A 145 2.53 13.08 -5.87
N LEU A 146 2.11 11.84 -5.61
CA LEU A 146 0.71 11.48 -5.42
C LEU A 146 0.39 11.39 -3.93
N TRP A 147 -0.68 12.06 -3.53
CA TRP A 147 -1.15 12.12 -2.16
C TRP A 147 -2.56 11.57 -2.05
N ARG A 148 -2.78 10.71 -1.06
CA ARG A 148 -4.10 10.19 -0.69
C ARG A 148 -4.53 10.81 0.64
N GLY A 149 -5.76 11.29 0.71
CA GLY A 149 -6.33 11.84 1.94
C GLY A 149 -7.32 12.96 1.66
N HIS A 150 -7.73 13.66 2.71
CA HIS A 150 -8.66 14.77 2.65
C HIS A 150 -7.95 16.07 3.05
N VAL A 151 -8.14 17.16 2.30
CA VAL A 151 -7.73 18.53 2.68
C VAL A 151 -8.96 19.34 3.04
N THR A 152 -8.98 19.87 4.25
CA THR A 152 -9.94 20.89 4.67
C THR A 152 -9.68 22.17 3.86
N GLY A 153 -10.53 22.45 2.87
CA GLY A 153 -10.45 23.64 2.00
C GLY A 153 -10.31 23.33 0.50
N GLN A 154 -9.96 22.11 0.13
CA GLN A 154 -9.95 21.67 -1.28
C GLN A 154 -10.57 20.27 -1.36
N PRO A 155 -11.89 20.11 -1.16
CA PRO A 155 -12.51 18.79 -1.22
C PRO A 155 -12.34 18.19 -2.63
N LEU A 156 -12.01 16.90 -2.69
CA LEU A 156 -11.98 16.16 -3.95
C LEU A 156 -13.39 16.07 -4.53
N GLY A 157 -13.54 16.18 -5.84
CA GLY A 157 -14.81 15.96 -6.52
C GLY A 157 -15.30 14.52 -6.34
N GLU A 158 -16.57 14.26 -6.66
CA GLU A 158 -17.11 12.90 -6.65
C GLU A 158 -16.22 11.97 -7.50
N LYS A 159 -15.69 10.91 -6.88
CA LYS A 159 -14.79 9.89 -7.48
C LYS A 159 -13.31 10.28 -7.62
N GLN A 160 -12.85 11.35 -6.98
CA GLN A 160 -11.42 11.62 -6.87
C GLN A 160 -10.91 11.31 -5.47
N TYR A 161 -9.76 10.63 -5.40
CA TYR A 161 -9.12 10.22 -4.14
C TYR A 161 -7.67 10.68 -4.02
N LEU A 162 -7.15 11.35 -5.06
CA LEU A 162 -5.74 11.68 -5.21
C LEU A 162 -5.52 13.16 -5.54
N TYR A 163 -4.49 13.71 -4.91
CA TYR A 163 -3.92 15.00 -5.27
C TYR A 163 -2.51 14.81 -5.82
N SER A 164 -2.12 15.72 -6.71
CA SER A 164 -0.76 15.79 -7.26
C SER A 164 -0.06 17.06 -6.77
N SER A 165 1.23 16.96 -6.43
CA SER A 165 2.08 18.13 -6.14
C SER A 165 3.40 18.03 -6.89
N PRO A 166 4.00 19.15 -7.34
CA PRO A 166 5.36 19.12 -7.85
C PRO A 166 6.32 18.55 -6.81
N ARG A 167 7.30 17.77 -7.27
CA ARG A 167 8.42 17.39 -6.38
C ARG A 167 9.22 18.65 -6.07
N GLN A 168 9.13 19.14 -4.84
CA GLN A 168 10.04 20.20 -4.39
C GLN A 168 11.48 19.67 -4.48
N PRO A 169 12.42 20.42 -5.08
CA PRO A 169 13.82 20.07 -5.00
C PRO A 169 14.19 19.99 -3.52
N ALA A 170 14.78 18.87 -3.09
CA ALA A 170 15.28 18.73 -1.74
C ALA A 170 16.07 19.98 -1.42
N ALA A 171 15.60 20.78 -0.46
CA ALA A 171 16.22 22.05 -0.11
C ALA A 171 17.71 21.80 -0.01
N ARG A 172 18.49 22.44 -0.89
CA ARG A 172 19.95 22.41 -0.78
C ARG A 172 20.22 22.86 0.64
N TRP A 173 20.69 21.93 1.48
CA TRP A 173 21.15 22.24 2.82
C TRP A 173 21.96 23.53 2.73
N PRO A 174 21.67 24.56 3.53
CA PRO A 174 22.49 25.75 3.53
C PRO A 174 23.92 25.28 3.82
N ARG A 175 24.80 25.42 2.82
CA ARG A 175 26.24 25.26 3.02
C ARG A 175 26.53 26.18 4.20
N ARG A 176 26.93 25.61 5.35
CA ARG A 176 27.49 26.39 6.45
C ARG A 176 28.62 27.20 5.82
N SER A 177 28.37 28.49 5.57
CA SER A 177 29.45 29.43 5.30
C SER A 177 30.27 29.45 6.57
N ALA A 178 31.47 28.89 6.49
CA ALA A 178 32.46 29.03 7.54
C ALA A 178 32.69 30.53 7.73
N SER A 179 32.21 31.06 8.84
CA SER A 179 32.48 32.41 9.30
C SER A 179 33.07 32.32 10.71
N GLY A 180 34.33 32.71 10.83
CA GLY A 180 35.06 32.90 12.08
C GLY A 180 35.69 31.61 12.62
N ALA A 181 37.00 31.53 12.88
CA ALA A 181 38.02 32.57 13.01
C ALA A 181 39.40 31.97 12.69
#